data_AF-Q11Z94-F1
#
_entry.id   AF-Q11Z94-F1
#
_cell.length_a   1.000
_cell.length_b   1.000
_cell.length_c   1.000
_cell.angle_alpha   90.00
_cell.angle_beta   90.00
_cell.angle_gamma   90.00
#
_symmetry.space_group_name_H-M   'P 1'
#
loop_
_entity.id
_entity.type
_entity.pdbx_description
1 polymer ?
#
loop_
_entity_poly.entity_id
_entity_poly.type
_entity_poly.pdbx_seq_one_letter_code
_entity_poly.pdbx_strand_id
1 'polypeptide(L)'
;MPRPTVATPAQVRETISSLLREAGIAGTASTPSFRRAVSVRKVRERLGGGNPATIAHEINALEKDIVGADSQIPPIPEVPADIAALMGQLWQAAVGIQLTEVLQLKSQAQGIADAAKSELVEEKLRSQVLLQELAELRAAAAERDTQLAHAKSQNAVLTERNAGLQTELQASRGRESELLAARAALEDEKMEAIAAARERYDGLSKQLLQETAQQRQTAQVEVSRMASQSKFAEKREATLAGRIEQLEADLLEVRTQRDKAAGEVSALKYINTSLKVQVDGFLKSRTHDTVPAPPPGLAKRRRTVKRPAA
;
A
#
# COMPACT_ATOMS: atom_id res chain seq x y z
N MET A 1 -87.79 5.10 63.71
CA MET A 1 -88.14 3.80 63.12
C MET A 1 -89.65 3.64 63.11
N PRO A 2 -90.31 3.36 61.98
CA PRO A 2 -91.71 2.93 61.97
C PRO A 2 -91.84 1.57 62.68
N ARG A 3 -92.95 1.33 63.37
CA ARG A 3 -93.23 0.01 63.98
C ARG A 3 -93.59 -0.99 62.88
N PRO A 4 -93.08 -2.23 62.91
CA PRO A 4 -93.54 -3.27 61.99
C PRO A 4 -95.02 -3.58 62.27
N THR A 5 -95.81 -3.71 61.22
CA THR A 5 -97.21 -4.12 61.30
C THR A 5 -97.33 -5.53 61.88
N VAL A 6 -98.21 -5.71 62.87
CA VAL A 6 -98.48 -7.01 63.48
C VAL A 6 -99.49 -7.74 62.58
N ALA A 7 -98.99 -8.56 61.66
CA ALA A 7 -99.83 -9.47 60.89
C ALA A 7 -100.59 -10.42 61.83
N THR A 8 -101.89 -10.55 61.62
CA THR A 8 -102.77 -11.37 62.46
C THR A 8 -102.72 -12.85 62.04
N PRO A 9 -102.97 -13.82 62.95
CA PRO A 9 -102.90 -15.25 62.61
C PRO A 9 -103.77 -15.67 61.42
N ALA A 10 -104.95 -15.05 61.26
CA ALA A 10 -105.83 -15.30 60.13
C ALA A 10 -105.15 -14.96 58.78
N GLN A 11 -104.47 -13.82 58.69
CA GLN A 11 -103.73 -13.39 57.50
C GLN A 11 -102.54 -14.31 57.20
N VAL A 12 -101.90 -14.87 58.24
CA VAL A 12 -100.85 -15.89 58.09
C VAL A 12 -101.43 -17.19 57.50
N ARG A 13 -102.56 -17.68 58.01
CA ARG A 13 -103.23 -18.89 57.47
C ARG A 13 -103.73 -18.69 56.04
N GLU A 14 -104.31 -17.53 55.74
CA GLU A 14 -104.77 -17.18 54.40
C GLU A 14 -103.61 -17.15 53.39
N THR A 15 -102.50 -16.50 53.72
CA THR A 15 -101.30 -16.46 52.86
C THR A 15 -100.57 -17.79 52.73
N ILE A 16 -100.65 -18.68 53.73
CA ILE A 16 -100.21 -20.09 53.58
C ILE A 16 -101.13 -20.82 52.59
N SER A 17 -102.46 -20.65 52.70
CA SER A 17 -103.41 -21.29 51.80
C SER A 17 -103.31 -20.79 50.35
N SER A 18 -102.87 -19.55 50.11
CA SER A 18 -102.63 -19.04 48.76
C SER A 18 -101.31 -19.55 48.20
N LEU A 19 -100.22 -19.60 48.99
CA LEU A 19 -98.95 -20.20 48.57
C LEU A 19 -99.07 -21.70 48.23
N LEU A 20 -99.93 -22.45 48.93
CA LEU A 20 -100.23 -23.85 48.59
C LEU A 20 -101.01 -23.97 47.27
N ARG A 21 -102.00 -23.10 47.04
CA ARG A 21 -102.74 -23.04 45.76
C ARG A 21 -101.85 -22.60 44.59
N GLU A 22 -100.97 -21.61 44.79
CA GLU A 22 -99.95 -21.20 43.80
C GLU A 22 -98.97 -22.34 43.47
N ALA A 23 -98.69 -23.24 44.43
CA ALA A 23 -97.89 -24.44 44.22
C ALA A 23 -98.67 -25.63 43.63
N GLY A 24 -99.96 -25.47 43.29
CA GLY A 24 -100.83 -26.54 42.79
C GLY A 24 -101.26 -27.58 43.83
N ILE A 25 -101.00 -27.34 45.12
CA ILE A 25 -101.28 -28.27 46.22
C ILE A 25 -102.72 -28.05 46.71
N ALA A 26 -103.67 -28.71 46.04
CA ALA A 26 -105.11 -28.65 46.33
C ALA A 26 -105.61 -29.94 47.03
N GLY A 27 -105.02 -30.27 48.19
CA GLY A 27 -105.36 -31.49 48.95
C GLY A 27 -104.38 -31.75 50.09
N THR A 28 -104.32 -33.00 50.55
CA THR A 28 -103.27 -33.47 51.47
C THR A 28 -101.90 -33.34 50.84
N ALA A 29 -100.93 -32.81 51.59
CA ALA A 29 -99.60 -32.52 51.09
C ALA A 29 -98.59 -33.49 51.72
N SER A 30 -97.67 -34.03 50.93
CA SER A 30 -96.51 -34.70 51.51
C SER A 30 -95.57 -33.67 52.16
N THR A 31 -94.94 -34.02 53.29
CA THR A 31 -94.03 -33.15 54.07
C THR A 31 -93.01 -32.38 53.22
N PRO A 32 -92.26 -33.00 52.26
CA PRO A 32 -91.31 -32.26 51.43
C PRO A 32 -91.99 -31.28 50.45
N SER A 33 -93.21 -31.57 50.00
CA SER A 33 -93.97 -30.70 49.10
C SER A 33 -94.48 -29.46 49.83
N PHE A 34 -95.06 -29.64 51.02
CA PHE A 34 -95.50 -28.55 51.89
C PHE A 34 -94.35 -27.59 52.20
N ARG A 35 -93.20 -28.11 52.66
CA ARG A 35 -92.01 -27.31 53.01
C ARG A 35 -91.31 -26.66 51.80
N ARG A 36 -91.52 -27.16 50.58
CA ARG A 36 -91.02 -26.52 49.34
C ARG A 36 -91.92 -25.36 48.90
N ALA A 37 -93.24 -25.50 49.08
CA ALA A 37 -94.22 -24.46 48.81
C ALA A 37 -94.13 -23.32 49.86
N VAL A 38 -94.25 -23.66 51.14
CA VAL A 38 -94.43 -22.72 52.27
C VAL A 38 -93.13 -22.56 53.06
N SER A 39 -92.75 -21.32 53.37
CA SER A 39 -91.67 -21.05 54.33
C SER A 39 -91.86 -19.71 55.04
N VAL A 40 -91.30 -19.58 56.25
CA VAL A 40 -91.40 -18.35 57.08
C VAL A 40 -90.95 -17.11 56.30
N ARG A 41 -89.92 -17.23 55.44
CA ARG A 41 -89.46 -16.13 54.59
C ARG A 41 -90.51 -15.74 53.55
N LYS A 42 -91.01 -16.69 52.75
CA LYS A 42 -92.03 -16.43 51.71
C LYS A 42 -93.30 -15.81 52.29
N VAL A 43 -93.78 -16.33 53.43
CA VAL A 43 -94.99 -15.84 54.11
C VAL A 43 -94.78 -14.41 54.64
N ARG A 44 -93.65 -14.15 55.32
CA ARG A 44 -93.30 -12.81 55.82
C ARG A 44 -93.09 -11.78 54.70
N GLU A 45 -92.56 -12.21 53.56
CA GLU A 45 -92.33 -11.40 52.37
C GLU A 45 -93.65 -11.01 51.69
N ARG A 46 -94.59 -11.96 51.53
CA ARG A 46 -95.97 -11.69 51.06
C ARG A 46 -96.80 -10.82 52.02
N LEU A 47 -96.56 -10.91 53.33
CA LEU A 47 -97.20 -10.08 54.36
C LEU A 47 -96.53 -8.70 54.55
N GLY A 48 -95.42 -8.42 53.86
CA GLY A 48 -94.64 -7.18 54.01
C GLY A 48 -94.00 -6.97 55.40
N GLY A 49 -94.06 -7.97 56.30
CA GLY A 49 -93.73 -7.81 57.70
C GLY A 49 -94.21 -8.95 58.59
N GLY A 50 -94.18 -8.73 59.91
CA GLY A 50 -94.60 -9.70 60.93
C GLY A 50 -93.45 -10.34 61.72
N ASN A 51 -93.83 -10.94 62.86
CA ASN A 51 -92.93 -11.66 63.77
C ASN A 51 -92.66 -13.08 63.22
N PRO A 52 -91.39 -13.50 63.02
CA PRO A 52 -91.08 -14.81 62.48
C PRO A 52 -91.52 -15.97 63.39
N ALA A 53 -91.60 -15.78 64.70
CA ALA A 53 -91.97 -16.84 65.65
C ALA A 53 -93.44 -17.24 65.54
N THR A 54 -94.37 -16.27 65.40
CA THR A 54 -95.79 -16.56 65.20
C THR A 54 -96.06 -17.15 63.83
N ILE A 55 -95.36 -16.68 62.79
CA ILE A 55 -95.43 -17.25 61.44
C ILE A 55 -94.95 -18.72 61.44
N ALA A 56 -93.84 -19.03 62.12
CA ALA A 56 -93.35 -20.40 62.23
C ALA A 56 -94.30 -21.33 62.99
N HIS A 57 -94.97 -20.84 64.04
CA HIS A 57 -95.93 -21.64 64.80
C HIS A 57 -97.17 -22.00 63.96
N GLU A 58 -97.73 -21.04 63.22
CA GLU A 58 -98.88 -21.27 62.33
C GLU A 58 -98.54 -22.17 61.13
N ILE A 59 -97.34 -22.07 60.57
CA ILE A 59 -96.85 -23.01 59.53
C ILE A 59 -96.78 -24.43 60.09
N ASN A 60 -96.21 -24.62 61.28
CA ASN A 60 -96.05 -25.95 61.89
C ASN A 60 -97.40 -26.58 62.30
N ALA A 61 -98.38 -25.77 62.72
CA ALA A 61 -99.74 -26.23 62.99
C ALA A 61 -100.40 -26.76 61.71
N LEU A 62 -100.41 -25.96 60.63
CA LEU A 62 -100.98 -26.37 59.35
C LEU A 62 -100.20 -27.52 58.69
N GLU A 63 -98.89 -27.63 58.88
CA GLU A 63 -98.12 -28.80 58.42
C GLU A 63 -98.65 -30.07 59.07
N LYS A 64 -98.89 -30.06 60.40
CA LYS A 64 -99.40 -31.22 61.14
C LYS A 64 -100.80 -31.62 60.66
N ASP A 65 -101.69 -30.65 60.46
CA ASP A 65 -103.08 -30.89 60.07
C ASP A 65 -103.21 -31.38 58.62
N ILE A 66 -102.32 -30.95 57.72
CA ILE A 66 -102.37 -31.27 56.26
C ILE A 66 -101.56 -32.53 55.91
N VAL A 67 -100.50 -32.85 56.68
CA VAL A 67 -99.64 -34.03 56.48
C VAL A 67 -100.11 -35.23 57.31
N GLY A 68 -100.85 -35.02 58.41
CA GLY A 68 -101.22 -36.06 59.37
C GLY A 68 -102.37 -37.01 58.96
N ALA A 69 -102.98 -36.82 57.79
CA ALA A 69 -104.13 -37.59 57.33
C ALA A 69 -103.71 -38.88 56.57
N ASP A 70 -103.73 -40.00 57.30
CA ASP A 70 -103.68 -41.41 56.87
C ASP A 70 -102.69 -41.83 55.77
N SER A 71 -101.66 -42.58 56.18
CA SER A 71 -100.84 -43.43 55.31
C SER A 71 -100.85 -44.89 55.76
N GLN A 72 -102.04 -45.52 55.78
CA GLN A 72 -102.16 -46.96 56.03
C GLN A 72 -101.79 -47.73 54.76
N ILE A 73 -100.74 -48.55 54.82
CA ILE A 73 -100.30 -49.41 53.72
C ILE A 73 -101.06 -50.74 53.83
N PRO A 74 -101.81 -51.18 52.79
CA PRO A 74 -102.51 -52.47 52.83
C PRO A 74 -101.51 -53.64 52.76
N PRO A 75 -101.81 -54.79 53.41
CA PRO A 75 -100.94 -55.96 53.37
C PRO A 75 -100.91 -56.59 51.98
N ILE A 76 -99.72 -56.99 51.53
CA ILE A 76 -99.51 -57.72 50.28
C ILE A 76 -99.86 -59.20 50.52
N PRO A 77 -100.66 -59.87 49.67
CA PRO A 77 -100.97 -61.28 49.83
C PRO A 77 -99.73 -62.17 49.60
N GLU A 78 -99.63 -63.27 50.34
CA GLU A 78 -98.50 -64.20 50.25
C GLU A 78 -98.48 -64.93 48.89
N VAL A 79 -97.32 -64.94 48.23
CA VAL A 79 -97.11 -65.58 46.94
C VAL A 79 -96.79 -67.07 47.15
N PRO A 80 -97.44 -68.00 46.42
CA PRO A 80 -97.14 -69.43 46.52
C PRO A 80 -95.66 -69.76 46.34
N ALA A 81 -95.15 -70.70 47.14
CA ALA A 81 -93.72 -70.99 47.25
C ALA A 81 -93.02 -71.30 45.91
N ASP A 82 -93.67 -72.06 45.03
CA ASP A 82 -93.12 -72.42 43.71
C ASP A 82 -92.97 -71.18 42.80
N ILE A 83 -93.93 -70.26 42.86
CA ILE A 83 -93.90 -68.98 42.13
C ILE A 83 -92.82 -68.07 42.73
N ALA A 84 -92.70 -68.02 44.05
CA ALA A 84 -91.65 -67.26 44.72
C ALA A 84 -90.24 -67.79 44.38
N ALA A 85 -90.07 -69.12 44.27
CA ALA A 85 -88.82 -69.75 43.84
C ALA A 85 -88.48 -69.42 42.38
N LEU A 86 -89.45 -69.52 41.46
CA LEU A 86 -89.26 -69.24 40.03
C LEU A 86 -88.99 -67.75 39.78
N MET A 87 -89.71 -66.85 40.47
CA MET A 87 -89.42 -65.41 40.48
C MET A 87 -88.04 -65.11 41.06
N GLY A 88 -87.62 -65.83 42.12
CA GLY A 88 -86.28 -65.74 42.69
C GLY A 88 -85.18 -66.14 41.70
N GLN A 89 -85.39 -67.23 40.95
CA GLN A 89 -84.47 -67.66 39.89
C GLN A 89 -84.39 -66.65 38.74
N LEU A 90 -85.53 -66.12 38.27
CA LEU A 90 -85.57 -65.10 37.23
C LEU A 90 -84.89 -63.79 37.67
N TRP A 91 -85.10 -63.38 38.93
CA TRP A 91 -84.42 -62.22 39.51
C TRP A 91 -82.91 -62.43 39.65
N GLN A 92 -82.48 -63.60 40.15
CA GLN A 92 -81.05 -63.96 40.23
C GLN A 92 -80.39 -64.01 38.84
N ALA A 93 -81.08 -64.52 37.83
CA ALA A 93 -80.60 -64.53 36.45
C ALA A 93 -80.49 -63.11 35.87
N ALA A 94 -81.51 -62.26 36.06
CA ALA A 94 -81.50 -60.88 35.59
C ALA A 94 -80.42 -60.04 36.27
N VAL A 95 -80.25 -60.16 37.60
CA VAL A 95 -79.19 -59.50 38.36
C VAL A 95 -77.81 -60.04 37.96
N GLY A 96 -77.68 -61.34 37.67
CA GLY A 96 -76.46 -61.95 37.16
C GLY A 96 -76.04 -61.40 35.79
N ILE A 97 -77.00 -61.24 34.88
CA ILE A 97 -76.79 -60.62 33.56
C ILE A 97 -76.37 -59.15 33.74
N GLN A 98 -77.13 -58.35 34.49
CA GLN A 98 -76.81 -56.94 34.73
C GLN A 98 -75.46 -56.74 35.42
N LEU A 99 -75.10 -57.60 36.37
CA LEU A 99 -73.77 -57.58 37.01
C LEU A 99 -72.67 -57.92 36.00
N THR A 100 -72.91 -58.87 35.09
CA THR A 100 -71.97 -59.23 34.02
C THR A 100 -71.79 -58.08 33.03
N GLU A 101 -72.87 -57.41 32.62
CA GLU A 101 -72.84 -56.21 31.77
C GLU A 101 -72.07 -55.06 32.44
N VAL A 102 -72.33 -54.80 33.73
CA VAL A 102 -71.60 -53.77 34.50
C VAL A 102 -70.12 -54.10 34.64
N LEU A 103 -69.76 -55.38 34.81
CA LEU A 103 -68.35 -55.82 34.83
C LEU A 103 -67.67 -55.70 33.45
N GLN A 104 -68.39 -55.96 32.36
CA GLN A 104 -67.90 -55.75 30.99
C GLN A 104 -67.74 -54.26 30.67
N LEU A 105 -68.72 -53.42 31.01
CA LEU A 105 -68.62 -51.97 30.84
C LEU A 105 -67.47 -51.39 31.68
N LYS A 106 -67.25 -51.91 32.89
CA LYS A 106 -66.10 -51.54 33.73
C LYS A 106 -64.77 -51.93 33.09
N SER A 107 -64.61 -53.14 32.58
CA SER A 107 -63.35 -53.57 31.95
C SER A 107 -63.10 -52.85 30.61
N GLN A 108 -64.13 -52.59 29.83
CA GLN A 108 -64.06 -51.75 28.62
C GLN A 108 -63.65 -50.30 28.97
N ALA A 109 -64.28 -49.68 29.98
CA ALA A 109 -63.93 -48.33 30.41
C ALA A 109 -62.50 -48.25 30.99
N GLN A 110 -62.04 -49.29 31.69
CA GLN A 110 -60.64 -49.40 32.13
C GLN A 110 -59.69 -49.52 30.92
N GLY A 111 -59.98 -50.41 29.97
CA GLY A 111 -59.17 -50.56 28.75
C GLY A 111 -59.07 -49.28 27.91
N ILE A 112 -60.18 -48.55 27.73
CA ILE A 112 -60.20 -47.24 27.05
C ILE A 112 -59.39 -46.21 27.85
N ALA A 113 -59.56 -46.15 29.17
CA ALA A 113 -58.83 -45.21 30.02
C ALA A 113 -57.32 -45.50 30.06
N ASP A 114 -56.90 -46.76 29.96
CA ASP A 114 -55.49 -47.15 29.92
C ASP A 114 -54.88 -46.94 28.52
N ALA A 115 -55.62 -47.24 27.45
CA ALA A 115 -55.22 -46.92 26.07
C ALA A 115 -54.99 -45.40 25.88
N ALA A 116 -55.94 -44.57 26.35
CA ALA A 116 -55.83 -43.11 26.29
C ALA A 116 -54.66 -42.57 27.14
N LYS A 117 -54.23 -43.27 28.22
CA LYS A 117 -53.01 -42.93 28.96
C LYS A 117 -51.76 -43.25 28.16
N SER A 118 -51.69 -44.42 27.50
CA SER A 118 -50.55 -44.76 26.64
C SER A 118 -50.40 -43.80 25.46
N GLU A 119 -51.50 -43.49 24.74
CA GLU A 119 -51.49 -42.50 23.65
C GLU A 119 -51.01 -41.12 24.13
N LEU A 120 -51.51 -40.66 25.29
CA LEU A 120 -51.11 -39.39 25.90
C LEU A 120 -49.65 -39.38 26.39
N VAL A 121 -49.06 -40.54 26.71
CA VAL A 121 -47.63 -40.67 27.01
C VAL A 121 -46.80 -40.69 25.73
N GLU A 122 -47.23 -41.42 24.69
CA GLU A 122 -46.57 -41.45 23.38
C GLU A 122 -46.53 -40.05 22.74
N GLU A 123 -47.64 -39.32 22.72
CA GLU A 123 -47.70 -37.95 22.18
C GLU A 123 -46.84 -36.97 22.97
N LYS A 124 -46.73 -37.13 24.30
CA LYS A 124 -45.78 -36.34 25.11
C LYS A 124 -44.32 -36.64 24.75
N LEU A 125 -43.98 -37.91 24.53
CA LEU A 125 -42.63 -38.30 24.12
C LEU A 125 -42.31 -37.81 22.70
N ARG A 126 -43.24 -37.96 21.74
CA ARG A 126 -43.15 -37.40 20.38
C ARG A 126 -42.95 -35.88 20.41
N SER A 127 -43.74 -35.17 21.22
CA SER A 127 -43.61 -33.72 21.40
C SER A 127 -42.26 -33.32 22.01
N GLN A 128 -41.73 -34.06 22.99
CA GLN A 128 -40.42 -33.82 23.58
C GLN A 128 -39.28 -34.03 22.59
N VAL A 129 -39.31 -35.10 21.78
CA VAL A 129 -38.33 -35.37 20.72
C VAL A 129 -38.36 -34.25 19.66
N LEU A 130 -39.54 -33.90 19.15
CA LEU A 130 -39.69 -32.81 18.17
C LEU A 130 -39.21 -31.44 18.70
N LEU A 131 -39.40 -31.16 20.00
CA LEU A 131 -38.88 -29.95 20.63
C LEU A 131 -37.33 -29.97 20.77
N GLN A 132 -36.74 -31.14 21.00
CA GLN A 132 -35.28 -31.31 21.03
C GLN A 132 -34.69 -31.17 19.62
N GLU A 133 -35.21 -31.89 18.61
CA GLU A 133 -34.78 -31.76 17.21
C GLU A 133 -34.85 -30.32 16.71
N LEU A 134 -35.93 -29.60 17.05
CA LEU A 134 -36.13 -28.20 16.73
C LEU A 134 -35.15 -27.26 17.45
N ALA A 135 -34.67 -27.62 18.65
CA ALA A 135 -33.60 -26.89 19.34
C ALA A 135 -32.23 -27.15 18.71
N GLU A 136 -31.93 -28.40 18.36
CA GLU A 136 -30.69 -28.80 17.68
C GLU A 136 -30.58 -28.17 16.29
N LEU A 137 -31.66 -28.15 15.50
CA LEU A 137 -31.72 -27.47 14.21
C LEU A 137 -31.51 -25.95 14.33
N ARG A 138 -32.01 -25.32 15.41
CA ARG A 138 -31.75 -23.89 15.69
C ARG A 138 -30.30 -23.63 16.07
N ALA A 139 -29.69 -24.49 16.88
CA ALA A 139 -28.26 -24.39 17.20
C ALA A 139 -27.40 -24.54 15.94
N ALA A 140 -27.68 -25.55 15.10
CA ALA A 140 -26.97 -25.80 13.85
C ALA A 140 -27.23 -24.74 12.76
N ALA A 141 -28.33 -23.98 12.85
CA ALA A 141 -28.55 -22.80 12.01
C ALA A 141 -27.69 -21.62 12.49
N ALA A 142 -27.74 -21.28 13.79
CA ALA A 142 -26.94 -20.21 14.37
C ALA A 142 -25.42 -20.44 14.19
N GLU A 143 -24.95 -21.68 14.31
CA GLU A 143 -23.56 -22.03 14.02
C GLU A 143 -23.20 -21.69 12.56
N ARG A 144 -24.00 -22.14 11.59
CA ARG A 144 -23.81 -21.82 10.16
C ARG A 144 -23.84 -20.31 9.89
N ASP A 145 -24.70 -19.55 10.55
CA ASP A 145 -24.72 -18.09 10.42
C ASP A 145 -23.41 -17.46 10.93
N THR A 146 -22.84 -17.94 12.05
CA THR A 146 -21.53 -17.47 12.52
C THR A 146 -20.38 -17.87 11.59
N GLN A 147 -20.39 -19.09 11.06
CA GLN A 147 -19.40 -19.57 10.07
C GLN A 147 -19.49 -18.73 8.78
N LEU A 148 -20.70 -18.42 8.32
CA LEU A 148 -20.97 -17.61 7.13
C LEU A 148 -20.58 -16.14 7.34
N ALA A 149 -20.83 -15.57 8.52
CA ALA A 149 -20.35 -14.23 8.88
C ALA A 149 -18.81 -14.17 8.90
N HIS A 150 -18.14 -15.19 9.44
CA HIS A 150 -16.69 -15.30 9.45
C HIS A 150 -16.11 -15.46 8.04
N ALA A 151 -16.69 -16.32 7.20
CA ALA A 151 -16.29 -16.47 5.80
C ALA A 151 -16.46 -15.17 5.00
N LYS A 152 -17.53 -14.40 5.25
CA LYS A 152 -17.74 -13.07 4.65
C LYS A 152 -16.68 -12.06 5.07
N SER A 153 -16.30 -12.01 6.36
CA SER A 153 -15.27 -11.06 6.82
C SER A 153 -13.86 -11.44 6.33
N GLN A 154 -13.53 -12.73 6.29
CA GLN A 154 -12.31 -13.22 5.64
C GLN A 154 -12.26 -12.81 4.15
N ASN A 155 -13.35 -13.02 3.41
CA ASN A 155 -13.40 -12.68 1.99
C ASN A 155 -13.27 -11.17 1.76
N ALA A 156 -13.90 -10.33 2.59
CA ALA A 156 -13.74 -8.88 2.53
C ALA A 156 -12.25 -8.46 2.67
N VAL A 157 -11.56 -8.97 3.70
CA VAL A 157 -10.12 -8.71 3.92
C VAL A 157 -9.26 -9.21 2.75
N LEU A 158 -9.60 -10.35 2.16
CA LEU A 158 -8.91 -10.86 0.97
C LEU A 158 -9.17 -9.99 -0.27
N THR A 159 -10.38 -9.45 -0.46
CA THR A 159 -10.66 -8.52 -1.57
C THR A 159 -9.93 -7.19 -1.40
N GLU A 160 -9.87 -6.63 -0.19
CA GLU A 160 -9.10 -5.42 0.13
C GLU A 160 -7.60 -5.65 -0.12
N ARG A 161 -7.05 -6.77 0.37
CA ARG A 161 -5.64 -7.12 0.14
C ARG A 161 -5.31 -7.34 -1.34
N ASN A 162 -6.21 -7.94 -2.11
CA ASN A 162 -6.03 -8.09 -3.55
C ASN A 162 -6.07 -6.72 -4.27
N ALA A 163 -6.94 -5.80 -3.87
CA ALA A 163 -6.97 -4.44 -4.41
C ALA A 163 -5.66 -3.68 -4.09
N GLY A 164 -5.15 -3.80 -2.86
CA GLY A 164 -3.85 -3.23 -2.48
C GLY A 164 -2.68 -3.80 -3.29
N LEU A 165 -2.59 -5.13 -3.44
CA LEU A 165 -1.57 -5.77 -4.26
C LEU A 165 -1.68 -5.38 -5.75
N GLN A 166 -2.88 -5.11 -6.25
CA GLN A 166 -3.08 -4.61 -7.62
C GLN A 166 -2.60 -3.15 -7.78
N THR A 167 -2.82 -2.26 -6.81
CA THR A 167 -2.30 -0.88 -6.89
C THR A 167 -0.78 -0.83 -6.69
N GLU A 168 -0.20 -1.66 -5.82
CA GLU A 168 1.25 -1.82 -5.69
C GLU A 168 1.89 -2.31 -7.00
N LEU A 169 1.29 -3.31 -7.66
CA LEU A 169 1.76 -3.86 -8.94
C LEU A 169 1.55 -2.89 -10.12
N GLN A 170 0.54 -2.02 -10.09
CA GLN A 170 0.42 -0.91 -11.04
C GLN A 170 1.51 0.15 -10.80
N ALA A 171 1.79 0.49 -9.54
CA ALA A 171 2.83 1.43 -9.17
C ALA A 171 4.26 0.92 -9.48
N SER A 172 4.53 -0.39 -9.33
CA SER A 172 5.82 -0.97 -9.73
C SER A 172 6.02 -0.91 -11.24
N ARG A 173 5.00 -1.26 -12.03
CA ARG A 173 5.02 -1.17 -13.50
C ARG A 173 5.19 0.28 -13.99
N GLY A 174 4.59 1.25 -13.30
CA GLY A 174 4.83 2.67 -13.55
C GLY A 174 6.32 3.01 -13.41
N ARG A 175 6.91 2.72 -12.25
CA ARG A 175 8.34 2.94 -11.97
C ARG A 175 9.26 2.19 -12.95
N GLU A 176 8.92 0.96 -13.33
CA GLU A 176 9.65 0.19 -14.34
C GLU A 176 9.63 0.92 -15.70
N SER A 177 8.48 1.44 -16.13
CA SER A 177 8.37 2.20 -17.38
C SER A 177 9.12 3.54 -17.34
N GLU A 178 9.09 4.25 -16.21
CA GLU A 178 9.87 5.47 -15.96
C GLU A 178 11.38 5.20 -16.01
N LEU A 179 11.85 4.13 -15.36
CA LEU A 179 13.26 3.73 -15.37
C LEU A 179 13.74 3.27 -16.76
N LEU A 180 12.88 2.60 -17.55
CA LEU A 180 13.20 2.24 -18.93
C LEU A 180 13.28 3.48 -19.83
N ALA A 181 12.37 4.44 -19.69
CA ALA A 181 12.40 5.70 -20.45
C ALA A 181 13.63 6.56 -20.09
N ALA A 182 13.92 6.71 -18.79
CA ALA A 182 15.12 7.41 -18.31
C ALA A 182 16.41 6.71 -18.76
N ARG A 183 16.43 5.37 -18.80
CA ARG A 183 17.56 4.61 -19.33
C ARG A 183 17.76 4.84 -20.83
N ALA A 184 16.69 4.84 -21.63
CA ALA A 184 16.77 5.10 -23.06
C ALA A 184 17.35 6.50 -23.35
N ALA A 185 16.81 7.54 -22.69
CA ALA A 185 17.34 8.90 -22.80
C ALA A 185 18.83 8.98 -22.41
N LEU A 186 19.23 8.30 -21.32
CA LEU A 186 20.63 8.21 -20.90
C LEU A 186 21.51 7.36 -21.84
N GLU A 187 20.95 6.54 -22.73
CA GLU A 187 21.71 5.81 -23.76
C GLU A 187 21.84 6.67 -25.04
N ASP A 188 20.78 7.39 -25.42
CA ASP A 188 20.78 8.37 -26.52
C ASP A 188 21.74 9.55 -26.24
N GLU A 189 21.67 10.18 -25.06
CA GLU A 189 22.59 11.26 -24.63
C GLU A 189 24.07 10.84 -24.72
N LYS A 190 24.38 9.58 -24.38
CA LYS A 190 25.74 9.04 -24.48
C LYS A 190 26.16 8.84 -25.94
N MET A 191 25.25 8.38 -26.79
CA MET A 191 25.51 8.20 -28.22
C MET A 191 25.75 9.55 -28.91
N GLU A 192 24.95 10.58 -28.60
CA GLU A 192 25.19 11.95 -29.07
C GLU A 192 26.52 12.52 -28.56
N ALA A 193 26.83 12.36 -27.26
CA ALA A 193 28.09 12.82 -26.69
C ALA A 193 29.32 12.14 -27.34
N ILE A 194 29.22 10.83 -27.65
CA ILE A 194 30.26 10.09 -28.36
C ILE A 194 30.39 10.55 -29.82
N ALA A 195 29.27 10.82 -30.51
CA ALA A 195 29.29 11.35 -31.88
C ALA A 195 29.95 12.74 -31.92
N ALA A 196 29.50 13.67 -31.08
CA ALA A 196 30.05 15.03 -30.98
C ALA A 196 31.53 15.02 -30.55
N ALA A 197 31.97 14.07 -29.72
CA ALA A 197 33.38 13.89 -29.39
C ALA A 197 34.20 13.44 -30.62
N ARG A 198 33.71 12.45 -31.39
CA ARG A 198 34.36 11.98 -32.62
C ARG A 198 34.50 13.10 -33.65
N GLU A 199 33.45 13.86 -33.91
CA GLU A 199 33.48 14.99 -34.84
C GLU A 199 34.53 16.05 -34.44
N ARG A 200 34.69 16.32 -33.14
CA ARG A 200 35.73 17.23 -32.63
C ARG A 200 37.14 16.68 -32.84
N TYR A 201 37.38 15.38 -32.58
CA TYR A 201 38.68 14.75 -32.86
C TYR A 201 38.99 14.69 -34.36
N ASP A 202 37.99 14.43 -35.22
CA ASP A 202 38.12 14.46 -36.67
C ASP A 202 38.39 15.88 -37.20
N GLY A 203 37.79 16.91 -36.58
CA GLY A 203 38.07 18.31 -36.88
C GLY A 203 39.50 18.70 -36.51
N LEU A 204 39.90 18.44 -35.26
CA LEU A 204 41.23 18.75 -34.73
C LEU A 204 42.35 18.00 -35.48
N SER A 205 42.15 16.74 -35.86
CA SER A 205 43.14 15.98 -36.64
C SER A 205 43.30 16.52 -38.06
N LYS A 206 42.21 16.94 -38.72
CA LYS A 206 42.26 17.63 -40.02
C LYS A 206 42.98 18.97 -39.92
N GLN A 207 42.73 19.76 -38.87
CA GLN A 207 43.42 21.02 -38.60
C GLN A 207 44.92 20.80 -38.38
N LEU A 208 45.31 19.85 -37.50
CA LEU A 208 46.71 19.51 -37.25
C LEU A 208 47.46 19.05 -38.52
N LEU A 209 46.80 18.28 -39.40
CA LEU A 209 47.37 17.88 -40.68
C LEU A 209 47.55 19.07 -41.65
N GLN A 210 46.63 20.03 -41.65
CA GLN A 210 46.74 21.25 -42.44
C GLN A 210 47.83 22.19 -41.91
N GLU A 211 47.88 22.43 -40.60
CA GLU A 211 48.91 23.26 -39.95
C GLU A 211 50.30 22.65 -40.13
N THR A 212 50.47 21.36 -39.91
CA THR A 212 51.78 20.70 -40.12
C THR A 212 52.19 20.63 -41.60
N ALA A 213 51.25 20.61 -42.54
CA ALA A 213 51.55 20.78 -43.96
C ALA A 213 52.00 22.21 -44.29
N GLN A 214 51.31 23.23 -43.76
CA GLN A 214 51.68 24.64 -43.92
C GLN A 214 53.06 24.93 -43.31
N GLN A 215 53.34 24.44 -42.10
CA GLN A 215 54.64 24.58 -41.42
C GLN A 215 55.79 23.94 -42.21
N ARG A 216 55.56 22.79 -42.87
CA ARG A 216 56.56 22.19 -43.78
C ARG A 216 56.78 23.07 -45.01
N GLN A 217 55.72 23.64 -45.57
CA GLN A 217 55.83 24.51 -46.75
C GLN A 217 56.55 25.83 -46.43
N THR A 218 56.25 26.49 -45.29
CA THR A 218 56.98 27.69 -44.87
C THR A 218 58.44 27.38 -44.59
N ALA A 219 58.74 26.31 -43.84
CA ALA A 219 60.11 25.88 -43.59
C ALA A 219 60.87 25.53 -44.88
N GLN A 220 60.22 24.89 -45.87
CA GLN A 220 60.84 24.61 -47.17
C GLN A 220 61.14 25.90 -47.95
N VAL A 221 60.24 26.89 -47.93
CA VAL A 221 60.46 28.21 -48.54
C VAL A 221 61.61 28.94 -47.84
N GLU A 222 61.64 28.94 -46.51
CA GLU A 222 62.73 29.54 -45.72
C GLU A 222 64.08 28.88 -45.98
N VAL A 223 64.15 27.55 -45.99
CA VAL A 223 65.38 26.81 -46.35
C VAL A 223 65.81 27.15 -47.78
N SER A 224 64.89 27.26 -48.74
CA SER A 224 65.23 27.65 -50.12
C SER A 224 65.77 29.09 -50.20
N ARG A 225 65.20 30.00 -49.40
CA ARG A 225 65.65 31.39 -49.26
C ARG A 225 67.05 31.45 -48.65
N MET A 226 67.27 30.80 -47.51
CA MET A 226 68.59 30.76 -46.85
C MET A 226 69.65 30.10 -47.74
N ALA A 227 69.32 29.03 -48.46
CA ALA A 227 70.23 28.40 -49.41
C ALA A 227 70.59 29.31 -50.60
N SER A 228 69.66 30.14 -51.09
CA SER A 228 69.97 31.13 -52.12
C SER A 228 70.82 32.30 -51.61
N GLN A 229 70.62 32.72 -50.36
CA GLN A 229 71.45 33.71 -49.68
C GLN A 229 72.87 33.19 -49.43
N SER A 230 73.02 31.93 -48.99
CA SER A 230 74.32 31.26 -48.85
C SER A 230 75.08 31.26 -50.18
N LYS A 231 74.45 30.77 -51.26
CA LYS A 231 75.03 30.77 -52.61
C LYS A 231 75.37 32.15 -53.17
N PHE A 232 74.75 33.22 -52.67
CA PHE A 232 75.13 34.59 -53.01
C PHE A 232 76.33 35.07 -52.18
N ALA A 233 76.38 34.75 -50.88
CA ALA A 233 77.51 35.01 -50.01
C ALA A 233 78.78 34.27 -50.48
N GLU A 234 78.68 32.97 -50.74
CA GLU A 234 79.76 32.12 -51.30
C GLU A 234 80.35 32.72 -52.58
N LYS A 235 79.51 33.17 -53.51
CA LYS A 235 79.96 33.82 -54.76
C LYS A 235 80.67 35.15 -54.49
N ARG A 236 80.16 35.96 -53.54
CA ARG A 236 80.78 37.23 -53.16
C ARG A 236 82.13 37.00 -52.47
N GLU A 237 82.22 36.00 -51.61
CA GLU A 237 83.45 35.58 -50.94
C GLU A 237 84.50 35.09 -51.95
N ALA A 238 84.14 34.20 -52.87
CA ALA A 238 85.02 33.76 -53.95
C ALA A 238 85.49 34.91 -54.85
N THR A 239 84.61 35.89 -55.13
CA THR A 239 84.97 37.10 -55.90
C THR A 239 85.96 37.99 -55.12
N LEU A 240 85.81 38.10 -53.80
CA LEU A 240 86.73 38.85 -52.95
C LEU A 240 88.07 38.12 -52.78
N ALA A 241 88.06 36.79 -52.61
CA ALA A 241 89.26 35.96 -52.54
C ALA A 241 90.08 36.07 -53.83
N GLY A 242 89.48 35.86 -55.00
CA GLY A 242 90.14 36.05 -56.29
C GLY A 242 90.64 37.49 -56.52
N ARG A 243 90.01 38.50 -55.91
CA ARG A 243 90.51 39.87 -55.94
C ARG A 243 91.68 40.11 -54.97
N ILE A 244 91.74 39.39 -53.85
CA ILE A 244 92.90 39.38 -52.95
C ILE A 244 94.08 38.69 -53.64
N GLU A 245 93.88 37.52 -54.26
CA GLU A 245 94.91 36.81 -55.04
C GLU A 245 95.49 37.69 -56.17
N GLN A 246 94.63 38.42 -56.89
CA GLN A 246 95.08 39.42 -57.87
C GLN A 246 95.93 40.53 -57.23
N LEU A 247 95.49 41.11 -56.11
CA LEU A 247 96.24 42.17 -55.43
C LEU A 247 97.55 41.66 -54.81
N GLU A 248 97.63 40.40 -54.39
CA GLU A 248 98.86 39.76 -53.94
C GLU A 248 99.82 39.50 -55.10
N ALA A 249 99.32 39.07 -56.27
CA ALA A 249 100.10 38.97 -57.50
C ALA A 249 100.61 40.35 -57.96
N ASP A 250 99.75 41.37 -58.02
CA ASP A 250 100.11 42.76 -58.32
C ASP A 250 101.21 43.27 -57.36
N LEU A 251 101.09 42.98 -56.05
CA LEU A 251 102.09 43.34 -55.05
C LEU A 251 103.41 42.58 -55.21
N LEU A 252 103.38 41.32 -55.63
CA LEU A 252 104.59 40.55 -55.96
C LEU A 252 105.26 41.09 -57.24
N GLU A 253 104.49 41.43 -58.28
CA GLU A 253 105.02 42.09 -59.47
C GLU A 253 105.68 43.43 -59.11
N VAL A 254 104.98 44.31 -58.38
CA VAL A 254 105.54 45.61 -57.92
C VAL A 254 106.79 45.42 -57.06
N ARG A 255 106.86 44.36 -56.22
CA ARG A 255 108.09 44.00 -55.50
C ARG A 255 109.21 43.60 -56.45
N THR A 256 108.99 42.69 -57.40
CA THR A 256 110.04 42.30 -58.36
C THR A 256 110.47 43.45 -59.28
N GLN A 257 109.55 44.35 -59.66
CA GLN A 257 109.86 45.58 -60.41
C GLN A 257 110.71 46.54 -59.56
N ARG A 258 110.36 46.73 -58.28
CA ARG A 258 111.15 47.50 -57.31
C ARG A 258 112.54 46.90 -57.11
N ASP A 259 112.66 45.58 -57.00
CA ASP A 259 113.94 44.92 -56.76
C ASP A 259 114.83 44.92 -58.02
N LYS A 260 114.25 44.79 -59.21
CA LYS A 260 114.92 45.08 -60.49
C LYS A 260 115.42 46.53 -60.53
N ALA A 261 114.55 47.51 -60.28
CA ALA A 261 114.93 48.92 -60.25
C ALA A 261 115.96 49.25 -59.16
N ALA A 262 115.94 48.57 -58.01
CA ALA A 262 116.97 48.71 -56.97
C ALA A 262 118.31 48.09 -57.41
N GLY A 263 118.27 46.97 -58.15
CA GLY A 263 119.43 46.39 -58.84
C GLY A 263 120.00 47.32 -59.91
N GLU A 264 119.17 47.88 -60.77
CA GLU A 264 119.53 48.87 -61.79
C GLU A 264 120.12 50.14 -61.18
N VAL A 265 119.49 50.71 -60.14
CA VAL A 265 120.04 51.85 -59.39
C VAL A 265 121.37 51.49 -58.71
N SER A 266 121.57 50.24 -58.30
CA SER A 266 122.84 49.78 -57.73
C SER A 266 123.92 49.61 -58.81
N ALA A 267 123.56 49.10 -59.99
CA ALA A 267 124.42 49.03 -61.16
C ALA A 267 124.79 50.43 -61.68
N LEU A 268 123.83 51.35 -61.76
CA LEU A 268 124.05 52.76 -62.12
C LEU A 268 124.91 53.49 -61.08
N LYS A 269 124.77 53.19 -59.78
CA LYS A 269 125.70 53.67 -58.74
C LYS A 269 127.10 53.12 -58.96
N TYR A 270 127.25 51.82 -59.23
CA TYR A 270 128.54 51.19 -59.50
C TYR A 270 129.21 51.78 -60.75
N ILE A 271 128.46 51.95 -61.84
CA ILE A 271 128.88 52.64 -63.07
C ILE A 271 129.26 54.10 -62.77
N ASN A 272 128.48 54.83 -61.97
CA ASN A 272 128.81 56.21 -61.59
C ASN A 272 130.10 56.29 -60.74
N THR A 273 130.35 55.33 -59.84
CA THR A 273 131.63 55.25 -59.12
C THR A 273 132.79 54.85 -60.02
N SER A 274 132.56 53.94 -60.98
CA SER A 274 133.58 53.55 -61.99
C SER A 274 133.93 54.73 -62.89
N LEU A 275 132.93 55.44 -63.43
CA LEU A 275 133.11 56.66 -64.22
C LEU A 275 133.79 57.77 -63.41
N LYS A 276 133.49 57.93 -62.10
CA LYS A 276 134.22 58.86 -61.23
C LYS A 276 135.68 58.47 -61.08
N VAL A 277 136.01 57.19 -60.86
CA VAL A 277 137.41 56.72 -60.81
C VAL A 277 138.12 56.92 -62.16
N GLN A 278 137.42 56.75 -63.28
CA GLN A 278 137.96 57.03 -64.62
C GLN A 278 138.18 58.54 -64.86
N VAL A 279 137.25 59.39 -64.42
CA VAL A 279 137.37 60.86 -64.51
C VAL A 279 138.46 61.40 -63.58
N ASP A 280 138.57 60.89 -62.35
CA ASP A 280 139.67 61.21 -61.44
C ASP A 280 141.03 60.74 -62.00
N GLY A 281 141.05 59.64 -62.75
CA GLY A 281 142.20 59.21 -63.55
C GLY A 281 142.54 60.18 -64.68
N PHE A 282 141.54 60.63 -65.44
CA PHE A 282 141.68 61.63 -66.52
C PHE A 282 142.05 63.03 -66.03
N LEU A 283 141.66 63.40 -64.80
CA LEU A 283 142.09 64.66 -64.18
C LEU A 283 143.56 64.56 -63.74
N LYS A 284 143.97 63.44 -63.14
CA LYS A 284 145.37 63.17 -62.77
C LYS A 284 146.32 63.13 -63.97
N SER A 285 145.86 62.72 -65.15
CA SER A 285 146.69 62.77 -66.38
C SER A 285 146.73 64.15 -67.05
N ARG A 286 145.98 65.14 -66.56
CA ARG A 286 145.87 66.48 -67.18
C ARG A 286 146.47 67.62 -66.36
N THR A 287 146.97 67.35 -65.15
CA THR A 287 147.56 68.37 -64.25
C THR A 287 149.01 68.04 -63.87
N HIS A 288 149.88 68.01 -64.88
CA HIS A 288 151.33 68.19 -64.71
C HIS A 288 151.72 69.52 -65.36
N ASP A 289 151.52 70.65 -64.64
CA ASP A 289 152.53 71.72 -64.62
C ASP A 289 152.27 72.84 -63.59
N THR A 290 153.35 73.48 -63.15
CA THR A 290 153.45 74.66 -62.25
C THR A 290 153.02 74.53 -60.77
N VAL A 291 153.77 75.22 -59.89
CA VAL A 291 153.71 75.19 -58.41
C VAL A 291 154.10 76.58 -57.89
N PRO A 292 153.36 77.20 -56.94
CA PRO A 292 153.96 77.50 -55.62
C PRO A 292 152.97 77.49 -54.42
N ALA A 293 153.52 77.68 -53.22
CA ALA A 293 152.85 77.86 -51.91
C ALA A 293 153.75 78.80 -51.03
N PRO A 294 153.40 79.22 -49.78
CA PRO A 294 152.22 78.96 -48.93
C PRO A 294 151.51 80.32 -48.60
N PRO A 295 151.36 80.93 -47.38
CA PRO A 295 151.32 80.47 -45.97
C PRO A 295 149.92 80.44 -45.26
N PRO A 296 149.42 81.42 -44.44
CA PRO A 296 148.93 81.01 -43.09
C PRO A 296 147.51 81.44 -42.66
N GLY A 297 146.87 80.60 -41.80
CA GLY A 297 145.63 80.97 -41.08
C GLY A 297 145.02 79.87 -40.19
N LEU A 298 145.50 79.77 -38.93
CA LEU A 298 144.88 79.19 -37.71
C LEU A 298 143.61 78.29 -37.85
N ALA A 299 143.64 76.98 -37.55
CA ALA A 299 143.57 76.38 -36.19
C ALA A 299 142.24 76.65 -35.43
N LYS A 300 141.54 75.69 -34.79
CA LYS A 300 141.98 74.42 -34.13
C LYS A 300 140.77 73.51 -33.75
N ARG A 301 140.88 72.17 -33.90
CA ARG A 301 140.33 71.07 -33.03
C ARG A 301 138.80 70.98 -32.69
N ARG A 302 138.16 69.81 -32.43
CA ARG A 302 138.48 68.35 -32.50
C ARG A 302 137.18 67.53 -32.24
N ARG A 303 137.17 66.22 -32.59
CA ARG A 303 136.24 65.14 -32.12
C ARG A 303 134.77 65.18 -32.63
N THR A 304 133.98 64.08 -32.69
CA THR A 304 134.19 62.71 -33.25
C THR A 304 132.87 61.88 -33.23
N VAL A 305 132.66 61.04 -34.26
CA VAL A 305 131.91 59.74 -34.25
C VAL A 305 130.35 59.71 -34.27
N LYS A 306 129.84 59.14 -35.39
CA LYS A 306 128.64 58.29 -35.64
C LYS A 306 127.21 58.61 -35.09
N ARG A 307 126.31 58.80 -36.09
CA ARG A 307 125.09 57.99 -36.38
C ARG A 307 123.80 58.19 -35.55
N PRO A 308 122.75 58.86 -36.10
CA PRO A 308 121.33 58.63 -35.75
C PRO A 308 120.84 57.25 -36.25
N ALA A 309 119.89 56.57 -35.60
CA ALA A 309 118.43 56.79 -35.57
C ALA A 309 117.74 56.61 -36.96
N ALA A 310 116.50 56.14 -37.05
CA ALA A 310 115.54 55.76 -36.00
C ALA A 310 114.99 54.33 -36.21
#